data_AF-A0A0L9UW54-F1
#
_entry.id   AF-A0A0L9UW54-F1
#
_cell.length_a   1.000
_cell.length_b   1.000
_cell.length_c   1.000
_cell.angle_alpha   90.00
_cell.angle_beta   90.00
_cell.angle_gamma   90.00
#
_symmetry.space_group_name_H-M   'P 1'
#
loop_
_entity.id
_entity.type
_entity.pdbx_description
1 polymer ?
#
loop_
_entity_poly.entity_id
_entity_poly.type
_entity_poly.pdbx_seq_one_letter_code
_entity_poly.pdbx_strand_id
1 'polypeptide(L)'
;MDPQVWHKVAAISGVAALGLGTYGAHVFKPQNPAYKEVWHTASLYHLVHTAALVAAPITKHPTVFGGLLTTGILAFSGTCYTVALLEDRKHSTLAPFGGFAFIAAWVVRDLEISVSTDDVLKGFLLTVELDSMSLAEGGKSKTLYNIVF
;
A
#
# COMPACT_ATOMS: atom_id res chain seq x y z
N MET A 1 4.96 7.54 -18.25
CA MET A 1 5.34 7.71 -16.83
C MET A 1 6.09 6.46 -16.45
N ASP A 2 7.37 6.57 -16.09
CA ASP A 2 8.12 5.39 -15.64
C ASP A 2 7.46 4.83 -14.37
N PRO A 3 7.17 3.52 -14.30
CA PRO A 3 6.53 2.90 -13.12
C PRO A 3 7.31 3.17 -11.82
N GLN A 4 8.62 3.38 -11.93
CA GLN A 4 9.53 3.71 -10.82
C GLN A 4 9.20 5.04 -10.11
N VAL A 5 8.45 5.95 -10.75
CA VAL A 5 8.00 7.20 -10.10
C VAL A 5 7.13 6.91 -8.89
N TRP A 6 6.30 5.86 -8.94
CA TRP A 6 5.41 5.50 -7.85
C TRP A 6 6.14 4.98 -6.61
N HIS A 7 7.31 4.34 -6.76
CA HIS A 7 8.16 4.00 -5.62
C HIS A 7 8.64 5.24 -4.87
N LYS A 8 9.00 6.31 -5.58
CA LYS A 8 9.42 7.58 -4.95
C LYS A 8 8.26 8.22 -4.20
N VAL A 9 7.06 8.22 -4.79
CA VAL A 9 5.85 8.74 -4.12
C VAL A 9 5.51 7.92 -2.89
N ALA A 10 5.60 6.59 -2.98
CA ALA A 10 5.39 5.69 -1.84
C ALA A 10 6.43 5.92 -0.74
N ALA A 11 7.70 6.13 -1.08
CA ALA A 11 8.74 6.43 -0.09
C ALA A 11 8.47 7.75 0.65
N ILE A 12 8.15 8.83 -0.08
CA ILE A 12 7.84 10.13 0.53
C ILE A 12 6.57 10.03 1.40
N SER A 13 5.53 9.37 0.89
CA SER A 13 4.30 9.14 1.64
C SER A 13 4.55 8.28 2.88
N GLY A 14 5.49 7.33 2.82
CA GLY A 14 5.84 6.45 3.95
C GLY A 14 6.54 7.22 5.06
N VAL A 15 7.48 8.09 4.72
CA VAL A 15 8.12 9.00 5.68
C VAL A 15 7.08 9.90 6.33
N ALA A 16 6.15 10.46 5.56
CA ALA A 16 5.08 11.29 6.10
C ALA A 16 4.12 10.49 7.02
N ALA A 17 3.70 9.30 6.61
CA ALA A 17 2.80 8.45 7.39
C ALA A 17 3.41 8.05 8.74
N LEU A 18 4.70 7.69 8.76
CA LEU A 18 5.42 7.35 9.99
C LEU A 18 5.63 8.59 10.87
N GLY A 19 6.02 9.73 10.29
CA GLY A 19 6.20 10.98 11.02
C GLY A 19 4.91 11.47 11.67
N LEU A 20 3.81 11.48 10.92
CA LEU A 20 2.49 11.88 11.42
C LEU A 20 1.92 10.86 12.41
N GLY A 21 2.14 9.56 12.19
CA GLY A 21 1.71 8.51 13.11
C GLY A 21 2.42 8.59 14.47
N THR A 22 3.75 8.76 14.47
CA THR A 22 4.53 8.93 15.71
C THR A 22 4.19 10.24 16.43
N TYR A 23 4.00 11.34 15.70
CA TYR A 23 3.50 12.59 16.26
C TYR A 23 2.14 12.40 16.95
N GLY A 24 1.20 11.71 16.28
CA GLY A 24 -0.11 11.39 16.83
C GLY A 24 -0.09 10.56 18.12
N ALA A 25 0.81 9.58 18.17
CA ALA A 25 0.92 8.67 19.30
C ALA A 25 1.56 9.32 20.53
N HIS A 26 2.59 10.15 20.33
CA HIS A 26 3.43 10.63 21.43
C HIS A 26 3.25 12.11 21.78
N VAL A 27 3.01 12.97 20.78
CA VAL A 27 3.03 14.43 20.95
C VAL A 27 1.62 15.02 20.93
N PHE A 28 0.75 14.49 20.08
CA PHE A 28 -0.59 15.04 19.88
C PHE A 28 -1.49 14.81 21.11
N LYS A 29 -1.87 15.92 21.75
CA LYS A 29 -2.73 15.97 22.94
C LYS A 29 -3.86 16.99 22.71
N PRO A 30 -4.94 16.60 22.03
CA PRO A 30 -6.08 17.48 21.79
C PRO A 30 -6.83 17.75 23.10
N GLN A 31 -7.57 18.86 23.14
CA GLN A 31 -8.44 19.21 24.26
C GLN A 31 -9.60 18.22 24.36
N ASN A 32 -10.18 17.83 23.23
CA ASN A 32 -11.14 16.74 23.18
C ASN A 32 -10.48 15.41 22.74
N PRO A 33 -10.50 14.36 23.58
CA PRO A 33 -9.87 13.08 23.26
C PRO A 33 -10.46 12.40 22.01
N ALA A 34 -11.68 12.74 21.59
CA ALA A 34 -12.26 12.23 20.35
C ALA A 34 -11.42 12.57 19.10
N TYR A 35 -10.68 13.68 19.10
CA TYR A 35 -9.81 14.05 17.97
C TYR A 35 -8.52 13.23 17.92
N LYS A 36 -8.13 12.59 19.03
CA LYS A 36 -7.02 11.64 19.05
C LYS A 36 -7.36 10.39 18.23
N GLU A 37 -8.60 9.92 18.33
CA GLU A 37 -9.11 8.81 17.51
C GLU A 37 -9.21 9.19 16.02
N VAL A 38 -9.58 10.44 15.71
CA VAL A 38 -9.58 10.95 14.33
C VAL A 38 -8.16 10.98 13.76
N TRP A 39 -7.18 11.45 14.53
CA TRP A 39 -5.77 11.42 14.13
C TRP A 39 -5.25 10.00 13.91
N HIS A 40 -5.59 9.08 14.82
CA HIS A 40 -5.20 7.69 14.72
C HIS A 40 -5.79 7.04 13.45
N THR A 41 -7.06 7.31 13.15
CA THR A 41 -7.73 6.85 11.92
C THR A 41 -7.05 7.42 10.68
N ALA A 42 -6.73 8.73 10.67
CA ALA A 42 -6.02 9.37 9.57
C ALA A 42 -4.66 8.70 9.30
N SER A 43 -3.91 8.43 10.37
CA SER A 43 -2.59 7.78 10.34
C SER A 43 -2.65 6.35 9.83
N LEU A 44 -3.61 5.58 10.33
CA LEU A 44 -3.81 4.19 9.90
C LEU A 44 -4.15 4.12 8.41
N TYR A 45 -5.10 4.94 7.95
CA TYR A 45 -5.45 4.98 6.53
C TYR A 45 -4.30 5.47 5.66
N HIS A 46 -3.53 6.46 6.11
CA HIS A 46 -2.35 6.95 5.38
C HIS A 46 -1.31 5.83 5.23
N LEU A 47 -1.01 5.11 6.30
CA LEU A 47 -0.02 4.03 6.29
C LEU A 47 -0.47 2.85 5.42
N VAL A 48 -1.71 2.37 5.57
CA VAL A 48 -2.26 1.24 4.81
C VAL A 48 -2.25 1.53 3.32
N HIS A 49 -2.70 2.72 2.91
CA HIS A 49 -2.75 3.07 1.49
C HIS A 49 -1.37 3.43 0.93
N THR A 50 -0.44 3.88 1.77
CA THR A 50 0.97 4.02 1.36
C THR A 50 1.61 2.66 1.13
N ALA A 51 1.36 1.67 1.99
CA ALA A 51 1.82 0.30 1.77
C ALA A 51 1.23 -0.27 0.47
N ALA A 52 -0.05 -0.01 0.20
CA ALA A 52 -0.67 -0.38 -1.08
C ALA A 52 -0.02 0.37 -2.27
N LEU A 53 0.42 1.61 -2.11
CA LEU A 53 1.09 2.39 -3.16
C LEU A 53 2.45 1.81 -3.55
N VAL A 54 3.14 1.11 -2.65
CA VAL A 54 4.37 0.37 -2.98
C VAL A 54 4.09 -0.71 -4.03
N ALA A 55 2.90 -1.32 -4.00
CA ALA A 55 2.46 -2.29 -5.00
C ALA A 55 1.96 -1.65 -6.31
N ALA A 56 2.00 -0.32 -6.46
CA ALA A 56 1.52 0.31 -7.69
C ALA A 56 2.31 -0.07 -8.96
N PRO A 57 3.66 -0.17 -8.96
CA PRO A 57 4.44 -0.44 -10.18
C PRO A 57 4.26 -1.83 -10.77
N ILE A 58 3.78 -2.78 -9.97
CA ILE A 58 3.51 -4.16 -10.42
C ILE A 58 2.14 -4.30 -11.09
N THR A 59 1.31 -3.25 -11.08
CA THR A 59 0.00 -3.24 -11.76
C THR A 59 0.15 -2.80 -13.21
N LYS A 60 -0.77 -3.22 -14.08
CA LYS A 60 -0.86 -2.86 -15.52
C LYS A 60 -1.17 -1.38 -15.72
N HIS A 61 -1.87 -0.75 -14.77
CA HIS A 61 -2.19 0.68 -14.79
C HIS A 61 -1.63 1.41 -13.56
N PRO A 62 -0.29 1.50 -13.43
CA PRO A 62 0.37 2.04 -12.24
C PRO A 62 0.00 3.50 -12.00
N THR A 63 -0.21 4.27 -13.09
CA THR A 63 -0.59 5.67 -13.02
C THR A 63 -1.99 5.90 -12.46
N VAL A 64 -2.94 5.05 -12.82
CA VAL A 64 -4.33 5.16 -12.37
C VAL A 64 -4.42 4.70 -10.92
N PHE A 65 -3.94 3.49 -10.63
CA PHE A 65 -3.95 2.95 -9.27
C PHE A 65 -3.20 3.83 -8.28
N GLY A 66 -1.97 4.24 -8.63
CA GLY A 66 -1.17 5.10 -7.78
C GLY A 66 -1.75 6.52 -7.63
N GLY A 67 -2.34 7.06 -8.70
CA GLY A 67 -2.99 8.38 -8.69
C GLY A 67 -4.21 8.41 -7.78
N LEU A 68 -5.08 7.40 -7.86
CA LEU A 68 -6.25 7.30 -6.99
C LEU A 68 -5.87 7.09 -5.53
N LEU A 69 -4.88 6.23 -5.24
CA LEU A 69 -4.38 6.05 -3.87
C LEU A 69 -3.78 7.33 -3.29
N THR A 70 -2.94 8.02 -4.05
CA THR A 70 -2.31 9.27 -3.61
C THR A 70 -3.35 10.36 -3.37
N THR A 71 -4.32 10.49 -4.29
CA THR A 71 -5.42 11.44 -4.16
C THR A 71 -6.28 11.11 -2.93
N GLY A 72 -6.58 9.83 -2.71
CA GLY A 72 -7.31 9.36 -1.54
C GLY A 72 -6.57 9.66 -0.23
N ILE A 73 -5.24 9.44 -0.18
CA ILE A 73 -4.41 9.77 1.00
C ILE A 73 -4.51 11.27 1.31
N LEU A 74 -4.33 12.13 0.30
CA LEU A 74 -4.37 13.58 0.51
C LEU A 74 -5.77 14.06 0.91
N ALA A 75 -6.82 13.59 0.24
CA ALA A 75 -8.18 14.03 0.47
C ALA A 75 -8.80 13.44 1.75
N PHE A 76 -8.54 12.18 2.09
CA PHE A 76 -9.05 11.55 3.30
C PHE A 76 -8.15 11.83 4.50
N SER A 77 -6.92 11.31 4.49
CA SER A 77 -6.02 11.44 5.63
C SER A 77 -5.61 12.89 5.88
N GLY A 78 -5.32 13.67 4.83
CA GLY A 78 -5.02 15.10 4.96
C GLY A 78 -6.15 15.87 5.64
N THR A 79 -7.39 15.65 5.21
CA THR A 79 -8.57 16.28 5.83
C THR A 79 -8.75 15.86 7.28
N CYS A 80 -8.61 14.56 7.58
CA CYS A 80 -8.72 14.06 8.95
C CYS A 80 -7.62 14.62 9.87
N TYR A 81 -6.39 14.80 9.38
CA TYR A 81 -5.33 15.50 10.14
C TYR A 81 -5.70 16.96 10.40
N THR A 82 -6.23 17.68 9.40
CA THR A 82 -6.68 19.07 9.62
C THR A 82 -7.83 19.17 10.62
N VAL A 83 -8.81 18.27 10.56
CA VAL A 83 -9.92 18.21 11.52
C VAL A 83 -9.41 17.91 12.92
N ALA A 84 -8.42 17.03 13.06
CA ALA A 84 -7.82 16.73 14.35
C ALA A 84 -7.00 17.91 14.90
N LEU A 85 -6.24 18.64 14.06
CA LEU A 85 -5.49 19.82 14.47
C LEU A 85 -6.36 21.01 14.87
N LEU A 86 -7.40 21.28 14.08
CA LEU A 86 -8.30 22.41 14.31
C LEU A 86 -9.39 22.09 15.34
N GLU A 87 -9.55 20.81 15.72
CA GLU A 87 -10.64 20.32 16.57
C GLU A 87 -12.03 20.75 16.07
N ASP A 88 -12.17 20.93 14.75
CA ASP A 88 -13.41 21.34 14.07
C ASP A 88 -13.76 20.38 12.92
N ARG A 89 -14.92 19.73 13.05
CA ARG A 89 -15.46 18.78 12.08
C ARG A 89 -15.99 19.43 10.80
N LYS A 90 -16.16 20.75 10.75
CA LYS A 90 -16.64 21.46 9.54
C LYS A 90 -15.74 21.26 8.33
N HIS A 91 -14.44 21.01 8.55
CA HIS A 91 -13.50 20.76 7.47
C HIS A 91 -13.58 19.33 6.90
N SER A 92 -14.41 18.45 7.46
CA SER A 92 -14.52 17.04 7.04
C SER A 92 -15.19 16.82 5.66
N THR A 93 -15.62 17.87 4.96
CA THR A 93 -16.37 17.75 3.69
C THR A 93 -15.60 17.04 2.58
N LEU A 94 -14.26 17.08 2.62
CA LEU A 94 -13.40 16.43 1.62
C LEU A 94 -13.11 14.94 1.93
N ALA A 95 -13.32 14.50 3.17
CA ALA A 95 -13.10 13.11 3.57
C ALA A 95 -13.91 12.07 2.76
N PRO A 96 -15.23 12.24 2.49
CA PRO A 96 -15.98 11.24 1.71
C PRO A 96 -15.45 11.08 0.29
N PHE A 97 -14.99 12.16 -0.36
CA PHE A 97 -14.39 12.09 -1.69
C PHE A 97 -13.08 11.27 -1.70
N GLY A 98 -12.25 11.41 -0.67
CA GLY A 98 -11.06 10.58 -0.50
C GLY A 98 -11.38 9.09 -0.28
N GLY A 99 -12.45 8.80 0.46
CA GLY A 99 -12.96 7.43 0.63
C GLY A 99 -13.41 6.79 -0.69
N PHE A 100 -14.13 7.52 -1.52
CA PHE A 100 -14.51 7.05 -2.87
C PHE A 100 -13.29 6.80 -3.76
N ALA A 101 -12.26 7.65 -3.68
CA ALA A 101 -11.02 7.45 -4.41
C ALA A 101 -10.30 6.15 -3.99
N PHE A 102 -10.31 5.81 -2.70
CA PHE A 102 -9.80 4.52 -2.24
C PHE A 102 -10.59 3.35 -2.81
N ILE A 103 -11.91 3.36 -2.69
CA ILE A 103 -12.76 2.28 -3.23
C ILE A 103 -12.50 2.08 -4.73
N ALA A 104 -12.46 3.16 -5.50
CA ALA A 104 -12.16 3.09 -6.92
C ALA A 104 -10.75 2.54 -7.21
N ALA A 105 -9.73 2.88 -6.41
CA ALA A 105 -8.40 2.31 -6.55
C ALA A 105 -8.40 0.78 -6.35
N TRP A 106 -9.12 0.29 -5.33
CA TRP A 106 -9.22 -1.14 -5.05
C TRP A 106 -10.00 -1.89 -6.14
N VAL A 107 -11.09 -1.31 -6.67
CA VAL A 107 -11.84 -1.89 -7.80
C VAL A 107 -10.99 -1.97 -9.07
N VAL A 108 -10.20 -0.94 -9.38
CA VAL A 108 -9.27 -0.96 -10.53
C VAL A 108 -8.26 -2.08 -10.40
N ARG A 109 -7.78 -2.37 -9.18
CA ARG A 109 -6.87 -3.49 -8.93
C ARG A 109 -7.58 -4.85 -9.01
N ASP A 110 -8.79 -4.99 -8.47
CA ASP A 110 -9.51 -6.27 -8.44
C ASP A 110 -10.04 -6.68 -9.83
N LEU A 111 -10.45 -5.70 -10.65
CA LEU A 111 -10.73 -5.91 -12.07
C LEU A 111 -9.50 -6.48 -12.82
N GLU A 112 -8.31 -6.30 -12.26
CA GLU A 112 -7.05 -6.85 -12.77
C GLU A 112 -6.67 -8.21 -12.15
N ILE A 113 -7.20 -8.59 -10.98
CA ILE A 113 -6.99 -9.93 -10.38
C ILE A 113 -7.66 -11.04 -11.22
N SER A 114 -8.47 -10.67 -12.22
CA SER A 114 -8.88 -11.59 -13.30
C SER A 114 -7.76 -11.95 -14.29
N VAL A 115 -6.51 -11.51 -14.05
CA VAL A 115 -5.31 -12.03 -14.72
C VAL A 115 -5.10 -13.49 -14.32
N SER A 116 -5.67 -14.34 -15.16
CA SER A 116 -5.05 -15.51 -15.77
C SER A 116 -4.30 -16.41 -14.79
N THR A 117 -5.02 -17.42 -14.29
CA THR A 117 -4.47 -18.68 -13.76
C THR A 117 -3.28 -19.20 -14.59
N ASP A 118 -3.24 -18.86 -15.87
CA ASP A 118 -2.19 -19.25 -16.81
C ASP A 118 -0.83 -18.59 -16.54
N ASP A 119 -0.74 -17.40 -15.93
CA ASP A 119 0.55 -16.75 -15.63
C ASP A 119 1.18 -17.30 -14.33
N VAL A 120 0.34 -17.69 -13.36
CA VAL A 120 0.80 -18.42 -12.16
C VAL A 120 1.25 -19.84 -12.54
N LEU A 121 0.52 -20.50 -13.43
CA LEU A 121 0.92 -21.82 -13.96
C LEU A 121 2.20 -21.73 -14.80
N LYS A 122 2.38 -20.70 -15.62
CA LYS A 122 3.63 -20.49 -16.37
C LYS A 122 4.81 -20.18 -15.45
N GLY A 123 4.61 -19.40 -14.39
CA GLY A 123 5.64 -19.14 -13.38
C GLY A 123 6.04 -20.41 -12.62
N PHE A 124 5.05 -21.25 -12.28
CA PHE A 124 5.29 -22.54 -11.64
C PHE A 124 5.99 -23.53 -12.59
N LEU A 125 5.55 -23.61 -13.85
CA LEU A 125 6.16 -24.46 -14.87
C LEU A 125 7.57 -24.03 -15.23
N LEU A 126 7.86 -22.72 -15.34
CA LEU A 126 9.23 -22.21 -15.52
C LEU A 126 10.12 -22.54 -14.33
N THR A 127 9.59 -22.51 -13.12
CA THR A 127 10.34 -22.90 -11.91
C THR A 127 10.66 -24.40 -11.91
N VAL A 128 9.72 -25.24 -12.36
CA VAL A 128 9.92 -26.70 -12.50
C VAL A 128 10.89 -27.04 -13.66
N GLU A 129 10.83 -26.32 -14.78
CA GLU A 129 11.72 -26.53 -15.93
C GLU A 129 13.17 -26.10 -15.62
N LEU A 130 13.35 -25.03 -14.84
CA LEU A 130 14.67 -24.60 -14.38
C LEU A 130 15.28 -25.59 -13.38
N ASP A 131 14.47 -26.20 -12.53
CA ASP A 131 14.91 -27.25 -11.60
C ASP A 131 15.25 -28.56 -12.34
N SER A 132 14.48 -28.91 -13.38
CA SER A 132 14.76 -30.10 -14.21
C SER A 132 16.02 -29.95 -15.06
N MET A 133 16.32 -28.75 -15.57
CA MET A 133 17.59 -28.43 -16.25
C MET A 133 18.79 -28.42 -15.28
N SER A 134 18.60 -27.90 -14.07
CA SER A 134 19.62 -27.91 -13.00
C SER A 134 20.01 -29.33 -12.56
N LEU A 135 19.03 -30.25 -12.50
CA LEU A 135 19.27 -31.64 -12.15
C LEU A 135 19.89 -32.48 -13.28
N ALA A 136 19.77 -32.05 -14.54
CA ALA A 136 20.40 -32.72 -15.68
C ALA A 136 21.91 -32.46 -15.80
N GLU A 137 22.41 -31.34 -15.29
CA GLU A 137 23.84 -30.99 -15.31
C GLU A 137 24.59 -31.44 -14.04
N GLY A 138 23.88 -31.76 -12.96
CA GLY A 138 24.42 -31.97 -11.62
C GLY A 138 24.62 -33.42 -11.19
N GLY A 139 25.36 -34.22 -11.96
CA GLY A 139 25.83 -35.53 -11.49
C GLY A 139 26.90 -35.41 -10.40
N LYS A 140 26.51 -35.13 -9.14
CA LYS A 140 27.20 -35.53 -7.89
C LYS A 140 26.52 -34.97 -6.62
N SER A 141 26.07 -35.90 -5.78
CA SER A 141 25.80 -35.87 -4.32
C SER A 141 26.07 -34.56 -3.56
N LYS A 142 25.08 -34.09 -2.78
CA LYS A 142 25.24 -33.77 -1.34
C LYS A 142 23.91 -33.47 -0.60
N THR A 143 23.90 -33.96 0.63
CA THR A 143 22.91 -33.91 1.72
C THR A 143 22.77 -32.52 2.36
N LEU A 144 21.65 -32.32 3.10
CA LEU A 144 21.26 -31.26 4.06
C LEU A 144 20.46 -30.11 3.41
N TYR A 145 19.32 -29.65 3.96
CA TYR A 145 19.13 -29.08 5.30
C TYR A 145 17.76 -29.36 5.94
N ASN A 146 17.79 -29.41 7.28
CA ASN A 146 16.67 -29.51 8.22
C ASN A 146 15.54 -28.49 7.96
N ILE A 147 14.31 -28.99 7.95
CA ILE A 147 13.10 -28.21 8.24
C ILE A 147 12.84 -28.36 9.73
N VAL A 148 13.06 -27.28 10.48
CA VAL A 148 12.49 -27.11 11.82
C VAL A 148 11.14 -26.42 11.62
N PHE A 149 10.06 -27.15 11.92
CA PHE A 149 8.84 -26.62 12.52
C PHE A 149 8.68 -27.32 13.88
#